data_AF-A0A5B7FUG2-F1
#
_entry.id   AF-A0A5B7FUG2-F1
#
_cell.length_a   1.000
_cell.length_b   1.000
_cell.length_c   1.000
_cell.angle_alpha   90.00
_cell.angle_beta   90.00
_cell.angle_gamma   90.00
#
_symmetry.space_group_name_H-M   'P 1'
#
loop_
_entity.id
_entity.type
_entity.pdbx_description
1 polymer ?
#
loop_
_entity_poly.entity_id
_entity_poly.type
_entity_poly.pdbx_seq_one_letter_code
_entity_poly.pdbx_strand_id
1 'polypeptide(L)'
;MEPEIAVRIWSRSSDYKMRFTTFVGDWDSSAYNAVCGLNGGRGSYEVPVTKDECVNHVSKRMGARLRKLKRAVNLPEFQINLPQSQINLPSERTCFCL
;
A
#
# COMPACT_ATOMS: atom_id res chain seq x y z
N MET A 1 1.25 -1.90 9.25
CA MET A 1 0.40 -1.12 10.19
C MET A 1 -0.32 -2.11 11.08
N GLU A 2 -0.39 -1.87 12.40
CA GLU A 2 -1.11 -2.79 13.30
C GLU A 2 -2.63 -2.72 13.08
N PRO A 3 -3.33 -3.88 13.02
CA PRO A 3 -4.74 -3.94 12.66
C PRO A 3 -5.65 -3.23 13.66
N GLU A 4 -5.35 -3.30 14.95
CA GLU A 4 -6.14 -2.65 16.01
C GLU A 4 -6.10 -1.12 15.89
N ILE A 5 -4.92 -0.57 15.55
CA ILE A 5 -4.73 0.87 15.36
C ILE A 5 -5.50 1.33 14.12
N ALA A 6 -5.51 0.53 13.05
CA ALA A 6 -6.25 0.83 11.83
C ALA A 6 -7.75 0.91 12.13
N VAL A 7 -8.32 -0.08 12.81
CA VAL A 7 -9.72 -0.07 13.23
C VAL A 7 -10.03 1.17 14.08
N ARG A 8 -9.19 1.52 15.04
CA ARG A 8 -9.41 2.69 15.91
C ARG A 8 -9.42 4.00 15.12
N ILE A 9 -8.51 4.20 14.18
CA ILE A 9 -8.43 5.41 13.35
C ILE A 9 -9.68 5.50 12.45
N TRP A 10 -10.05 4.39 11.83
CA TRP A 10 -11.19 4.31 10.93
C TRP A 10 -12.51 4.52 11.68
N SER A 11 -12.69 3.97 12.87
CA SER A 11 -13.88 4.23 13.70
C SER A 11 -13.98 5.71 14.11
N ARG A 12 -12.86 6.34 14.52
CA ARG A 12 -12.84 7.75 14.93
C ARG A 12 -13.21 8.72 13.81
N SER A 13 -12.93 8.38 12.56
CA SER A 13 -13.23 9.27 11.42
C SER A 13 -14.73 9.61 11.31
N SER A 14 -15.60 8.67 11.69
CA SER A 14 -17.05 8.84 11.71
C SER A 14 -17.48 9.94 12.69
N ASP A 15 -16.78 10.06 13.83
CA ASP A 15 -17.01 11.11 14.83
C ASP A 15 -16.71 12.51 14.28
N TYR A 16 -15.76 12.60 13.33
CA TYR A 16 -15.35 13.86 12.70
C TYR A 16 -16.02 14.11 11.34
N LYS A 17 -17.02 13.31 10.95
CA LYS A 17 -17.70 13.38 9.64
C LYS A 17 -16.73 13.28 8.44
N MET A 18 -15.59 12.62 8.63
CA MET A 18 -14.61 12.35 7.57
C MET A 18 -14.75 10.91 7.10
N ARG A 19 -14.61 10.68 5.79
CA ARG A 19 -14.63 9.34 5.21
C ARG A 19 -13.33 9.01 4.50
N PHE A 20 -12.66 7.96 4.94
CA PHE A 20 -11.54 7.37 4.21
C PHE A 20 -12.08 6.48 3.09
N THR A 21 -11.72 6.77 1.86
CA THR A 21 -12.09 5.96 0.69
C THR A 21 -11.02 4.93 0.34
N THR A 22 -9.75 5.28 0.63
CA THR A 22 -8.58 4.53 0.22
C THR A 22 -7.74 4.18 1.43
N PHE A 23 -7.44 2.90 1.58
CA PHE A 23 -6.48 2.37 2.54
C PHE A 23 -5.12 2.23 1.85
N VAL A 24 -4.16 3.06 2.24
CA VAL A 24 -2.77 2.93 1.77
C VAL A 24 -2.02 2.07 2.76
N GLY A 25 -1.42 0.99 2.28
CA GLY A 25 -0.67 0.08 3.13
C GLY A 25 0.43 -0.65 2.39
N ASP A 26 1.10 -1.53 3.14
CA ASP A 26 2.08 -2.42 2.56
C ASP A 26 1.37 -3.61 1.89
N TRP A 27 2.16 -4.55 1.39
CA TRP A 27 1.61 -5.77 0.78
C TRP A 27 0.77 -6.59 1.77
N ASP A 28 1.06 -6.51 3.08
CA ASP A 28 0.27 -7.19 4.09
C ASP A 28 -1.16 -6.62 4.16
N SER A 29 -2.15 -7.52 4.15
CA SER A 29 -3.56 -7.12 4.17
C SER A 29 -4.19 -7.27 5.55
N SER A 30 -3.42 -7.52 6.60
CA SER A 30 -3.94 -7.76 7.96
C SER A 30 -4.77 -6.56 8.47
N ALA A 31 -4.22 -5.35 8.40
CA ALA A 31 -4.90 -4.13 8.80
C ALA A 31 -6.04 -3.74 7.86
N TYR A 32 -5.87 -3.91 6.56
CA TYR A 32 -6.94 -3.69 5.57
C TYR A 32 -8.13 -4.62 5.82
N ASN A 33 -7.86 -5.91 6.04
CA ASN A 33 -8.90 -6.91 6.32
C ASN A 33 -9.62 -6.61 7.64
N ALA A 34 -8.88 -6.16 8.67
CA ALA A 34 -9.48 -5.75 9.94
C ALA A 34 -10.43 -4.55 9.76
N VAL A 35 -10.04 -3.56 8.95
CA VAL A 35 -10.91 -2.43 8.59
C VAL A 35 -12.11 -2.90 7.78
N CYS A 36 -11.93 -3.70 6.73
CA CYS A 36 -13.04 -4.23 5.93
C CYS A 36 -14.00 -5.11 6.73
N GLY A 37 -13.51 -5.81 7.75
CA GLY A 37 -14.34 -6.59 8.68
C GLY A 37 -15.37 -5.76 9.46
N LEU A 38 -15.19 -4.45 9.52
CA LEU A 38 -16.17 -3.52 10.10
C LEU A 38 -17.44 -3.44 9.22
N ASN A 39 -18.60 -3.19 9.85
CA ASN A 39 -19.93 -3.13 9.24
C ASN A 39 -20.23 -4.26 8.23
N GLY A 40 -19.92 -5.51 8.58
CA GLY A 40 -20.30 -6.68 7.79
C GLY A 40 -19.55 -6.83 6.47
N GLY A 41 -18.25 -6.48 6.44
CA GLY A 41 -17.40 -6.68 5.26
C GLY A 41 -17.27 -5.45 4.35
N ARG A 42 -17.93 -4.33 4.70
CA ARG A 42 -17.96 -3.11 3.89
C ARG A 42 -16.94 -2.05 4.35
N GLY A 43 -16.35 -2.21 5.54
CA GLY A 43 -15.54 -1.17 6.16
C GLY A 43 -16.33 -0.29 7.11
N SER A 44 -15.74 0.78 7.61
CA SER A 44 -16.43 1.72 8.53
C SER A 44 -17.57 2.53 7.89
N TYR A 45 -17.80 2.40 6.58
CA TYR A 45 -18.81 3.16 5.82
C TYR A 45 -19.61 2.27 4.88
N GLU A 46 -20.65 2.84 4.25
CA GLU A 46 -21.48 2.16 3.22
C GLU A 46 -20.72 1.90 1.92
N VAL A 47 -19.75 2.76 1.61
CA VAL A 47 -18.88 2.66 0.42
C VAL A 47 -17.69 1.75 0.74
N PRO A 48 -17.37 0.77 -0.12
CA PRO A 48 -16.25 -0.12 0.09
C PRO A 48 -14.92 0.62 0.04
N VAL A 49 -14.01 0.20 0.91
CA VAL A 49 -12.65 0.73 0.99
C VAL A 49 -11.78 0.11 -0.09
N THR A 50 -11.07 0.92 -0.88
CA THR A 50 -10.09 0.43 -1.85
C THR A 50 -8.70 0.34 -1.22
N LYS A 51 -7.95 -0.75 -1.47
CA LYS A 51 -6.57 -0.88 -1.01
C LYS A 51 -5.60 -0.41 -2.09
N ASP A 52 -4.76 0.56 -1.76
CA ASP A 52 -3.62 0.99 -2.59
C ASP A 52 -2.29 0.59 -1.92
N GLU A 53 -1.32 0.22 -2.75
CA GLU A 53 0.05 -0.04 -2.30
C GLU A 53 0.89 1.23 -2.32
N CYS A 54 1.74 1.36 -1.30
CA CYS A 54 2.70 2.44 -1.23
C CYS A 54 3.78 2.36 -2.32
N VAL A 55 4.12 3.50 -2.94
CA VAL A 55 5.15 3.56 -4.02
C VAL A 55 6.51 3.04 -3.55
N ASN A 56 6.88 3.32 -2.29
CA ASN A 56 8.10 2.79 -1.69
C ASN A 56 8.07 1.26 -1.59
N HIS A 57 6.92 0.67 -1.24
CA HIS A 57 6.75 -0.77 -1.19
C HIS A 57 6.78 -1.41 -2.59
N VAL A 58 6.13 -0.79 -3.57
CA VAL A 58 6.19 -1.22 -4.98
C VAL A 58 7.65 -1.23 -5.47
N SER A 59 8.38 -0.14 -5.22
CA SER A 59 9.80 0.00 -5.58
C SER A 59 10.67 -1.08 -4.92
N LYS A 60 10.52 -1.30 -3.61
CA LYS A 60 11.25 -2.33 -2.85
C LYS A 60 10.99 -3.73 -3.41
N ARG A 61 9.72 -4.06 -3.68
CA ARG A 61 9.30 -5.35 -4.25
C ARG A 61 9.88 -5.57 -5.64
N MET A 62 9.76 -4.57 -6.52
CA MET A 62 10.32 -4.63 -7.88
C MET A 62 11.84 -4.83 -7.84
N GLY A 63 12.55 -4.02 -7.05
CA GLY A 63 14.00 -4.15 -6.89
C GLY A 63 14.42 -5.52 -6.35
N ALA A 64 13.70 -6.08 -5.38
CA ALA A 64 14.00 -7.41 -4.83
C ALA A 64 13.83 -8.52 -5.88
N ARG A 65 12.76 -8.48 -6.68
CA ARG A 65 12.52 -9.46 -7.76
C ARG A 65 13.58 -9.36 -8.85
N LEU A 66 13.95 -8.14 -9.26
CA LEU A 66 15.01 -7.91 -10.25
C LEU A 66 16.37 -8.43 -9.75
N ARG A 67 16.74 -8.18 -8.49
CA ARG A 67 17.97 -8.73 -7.90
C ARG A 67 17.97 -10.26 -7.84
N LYS A 68 16.82 -10.88 -7.53
CA LYS A 68 16.66 -12.35 -7.54
C LYS A 68 16.85 -12.92 -8.95
N LEU A 69 16.27 -12.27 -9.96
CA LEU A 69 16.43 -12.66 -11.36
C LEU A 69 17.89 -12.47 -11.84
N LYS A 70 18.54 -11.35 -11.49
CA LYS A 70 19.97 -11.11 -11.80
C LYS A 70 20.83 -12.27 -11.30
N ARG A 71 20.61 -12.72 -10.06
CA ARG A 71 21.32 -13.86 -9.45
C ARG A 71 21.00 -15.17 -10.15
N ALA A 72 19.75 -15.41 -10.53
CA ALA A 72 19.34 -16.63 -11.20
C ALA A 72 19.92 -16.77 -12.63
N VAL A 73 20.13 -15.64 -13.32
CA VAL A 73 20.57 -15.60 -14.72
C VAL A 73 22.08 -15.30 -14.86
N ASN A 74 22.83 -15.13 -13.76
CA ASN A 74 24.24 -14.71 -13.76
C ASN A 74 24.51 -13.51 -14.67
N LEU A 75 23.59 -12.55 -14.70
CA LEU A 75 23.72 -11.36 -15.53
C LEU A 75 24.90 -10.52 -15.04
N PRO A 76 25.81 -10.07 -15.94
CA PRO A 76 26.88 -9.15 -15.57
C PRO A 76 26.29 -7.87 -14.99
N GLU A 77 27.11 -7.13 -14.25
CA GLU A 77 26.72 -5.95 -13.50
C GLU A 77 26.41 -4.75 -14.40
N PHE A 78 25.33 -4.84 -15.18
CA PHE A 78 24.74 -3.66 -15.79
C PHE A 78 24.00 -2.90 -14.69
N GLN A 79 24.30 -1.62 -14.52
CA GLN A 79 23.77 -0.78 -13.44
C GLN A 79 22.24 -0.69 -13.53
N ILE A 80 21.53 -1.61 -12.87
CA ILE A 80 20.08 -1.50 -12.64
C ILE A 80 19.86 -0.53 -11.48
N ASN A 81 20.35 0.71 -11.62
CA ASN A 81 19.87 1.80 -10.80
C ASN A 81 18.48 2.11 -11.36
N LEU A 82 17.43 1.59 -10.72
CA LEU A 82 16.08 2.07 -10.96
C LEU A 82 15.95 3.34 -10.10
N PRO A 83 16.12 4.55 -10.65
CA PRO A 83 15.95 5.75 -9.85
C PRO A 83 14.47 5.82 -9.45
N GLN A 84 14.20 6.14 -8.18
CA GLN A 84 12.82 6.37 -7.72
C GLN A 84 12.08 7.42 -8.56
N SER A 85 12.81 8.25 -9.33
CA SER A 85 12.27 9.26 -10.25
C SER A 85 11.63 8.72 -11.55
N GLN A 86 11.79 7.43 -11.89
CA GLN A 86 11.22 6.86 -13.14
C GLN A 86 9.88 6.13 -12.95
N ILE A 87 9.38 6.02 -11.73
CA ILE A 87 8.03 5.49 -11.49
C ILE A 87 7.05 6.66 -11.71
N ASN A 88 6.76 6.97 -12.97
CA ASN A 88 5.66 7.86 -13.33
C ASN A 88 4.33 7.12 -13.09
N LEU A 89 3.87 7.12 -11.84
CA LEU A 89 2.47 6.85 -11.53
C LEU A 89 1.67 8.16 -11.72
N PRO A 90 0.42 8.11 -12.22
CA PRO A 90 -0.41 9.29 -12.38
C PRO A 90 -0.46 10.06 -11.05
N SER A 91 -0.15 11.35 -11.10
CA SER A 91 0.04 12.23 -9.92
C SER A 91 -1.15 12.26 -8.95
N GLU A 92 -2.32 11.79 -9.40
CA GLU A 92 -3.55 11.73 -8.62
C GLU A 92 -3.60 10.57 -7.62
N ARG A 93 -2.71 9.57 -7.69
CA ARG A 93 -2.73 8.39 -6.78
C ARG A 93 -1.37 8.04 -6.18
N THR A 94 -0.42 8.96 -6.22
CA THR A 94 0.94 8.73 -5.73
C THR A 94 1.01 8.93 -4.22
N CYS A 95 0.80 7.86 -3.43
CA CYS A 95 0.99 7.91 -1.98
C CYS A 95 2.40 7.48 -1.58
N PHE A 96 3.15 8.41 -0.98
CA PHE A 96 4.43 8.15 -0.33
C PHE A 96 4.19 7.80 1.15
N CYS A 97 4.71 6.67 1.59
CA CYS A 97 4.80 6.32 3.00
C CYS A 97 6.20 6.73 3.47
N LEU A 98 6.22 7.59 4.48
CA LEU A 98 7.42 8.00 5.19
C LEU A 98 8.02 6.81 5.95
#